data_AF-A0A7S3JY60-F1
#
_entry.id   AF-A0A7S3JY60-F1
#
_cell.length_a   1.000
_cell.length_b   1.000
_cell.length_c   1.000
_cell.angle_alpha   90.00
_cell.angle_beta   90.00
_cell.angle_gamma   90.00
#
_symmetry.space_group_name_H-M   'P 1'
#
loop_
_entity.id
_entity.type
_entity.pdbx_description
1 polymer ?
#
loop_
_entity_poly.entity_id
_entity_poly.type
_entity_poly.pdbx_seq_one_letter_code
_entity_poly.pdbx_strand_id
1 'polypeptide(L)'
;MAFLILEKEADGSVVKEYESYDSLLDARKAFGQMRHGSVGKGVVDKHNYLELAASGVTKMVYPEAKKTKSSKSSKKKKENEGEAPPKKKAKGSEGPKRMSGYIYYSNSKRPQVKERLLKEQPELSSKDFNQEVMKILAADWKKLSPSEQQHYKDIAPIQQPKDKTTSTTTTKKRRDTIVDKVALQNKMEADGFKTIETENEGKVSKTYESQTGKIYTSLIEIARTLYPDHVKTGVLEQEIEKGGDQLGKDPIQVQEIEEN
;
A
#
# COMPACT_ATOMS: atom_id res chain seq x y z
N MET A 1 -8.33 -33.06 4.04
CA MET A 1 -8.95 -32.37 5.21
C MET A 1 -9.96 -31.40 4.63
N ALA A 2 -11.23 -31.52 5.00
CA ALA A 2 -12.25 -30.61 4.49
C ALA A 2 -12.19 -29.27 5.24
N PHE A 3 -12.27 -28.17 4.49
CA PHE A 3 -12.39 -26.80 4.99
C PHE A 3 -13.83 -26.33 4.77
N LEU A 4 -14.46 -25.81 5.83
CA LEU A 4 -15.86 -25.39 5.82
C LEU A 4 -15.94 -23.92 6.18
N ILE A 5 -16.81 -23.19 5.48
CA ILE A 5 -17.18 -21.82 5.85
C ILE A 5 -18.57 -21.89 6.49
N LEU A 6 -18.69 -21.35 7.70
CA LEU A 6 -19.93 -21.35 8.49
C LEU A 6 -20.31 -19.91 8.81
N GLU A 7 -21.60 -19.58 8.73
CA GLU A 7 -22.18 -18.41 9.38
C GLU A 7 -22.73 -18.85 10.73
N LYS A 8 -22.34 -18.15 11.78
CA LYS A 8 -22.73 -18.41 13.16
C LYS A 8 -23.32 -17.17 13.81
N GLU A 9 -24.26 -17.39 14.71
CA GLU A 9 -24.76 -16.32 15.59
C GLU A 9 -23.75 -16.05 16.72
N ALA A 10 -23.99 -14.98 17.49
CA ALA A 10 -23.12 -14.58 18.59
C ALA A 10 -22.96 -15.64 19.70
N ASP A 11 -23.91 -16.55 19.84
CA ASP A 11 -23.87 -17.69 20.79
C ASP A 11 -23.04 -18.88 20.27
N GLY A 12 -22.61 -18.86 19.00
CA GLY A 12 -21.87 -19.93 18.35
C GLY A 12 -22.72 -20.94 17.58
N SER A 13 -24.04 -20.79 17.57
CA SER A 13 -24.97 -21.62 16.80
C SER A 13 -24.76 -21.42 15.29
N VAL A 14 -24.71 -22.51 14.54
CA VAL A 14 -24.53 -22.46 13.07
C VAL A 14 -25.86 -22.08 12.42
N VAL A 15 -25.89 -20.91 11.77
CA VAL A 15 -27.02 -20.40 11.00
C VAL A 15 -27.02 -21.03 9.62
N LYS A 16 -25.84 -21.10 9.00
CA LYS A 16 -25.68 -21.56 7.62
C LYS A 16 -24.32 -22.17 7.38
N GLU A 17 -24.31 -23.34 6.77
CA GLU A 17 -23.11 -23.97 6.24
C GLU A 17 -23.01 -23.66 4.74
N TYR A 18 -21.81 -23.28 4.30
CA TYR A 18 -21.49 -23.02 2.90
C TYR A 18 -20.71 -24.22 2.32
N GLU A 19 -20.24 -24.09 1.08
CA GLU A 19 -19.50 -25.14 0.39
C GLU A 19 -18.27 -25.63 1.18
N SER A 20 -18.00 -26.93 1.05
CA SER A 20 -16.77 -27.54 1.52
C SER A 20 -15.68 -27.43 0.46
N TYR A 21 -14.45 -27.22 0.93
CA TYR A 21 -13.27 -27.09 0.09
C TYR A 21 -12.22 -28.12 0.49
N ASP A 22 -11.56 -28.74 -0.49
CA ASP A 22 -10.47 -29.70 -0.24
C ASP A 22 -9.12 -29.00 0.03
N SER A 23 -9.01 -27.73 -0.33
CA SER A 23 -7.80 -26.92 -0.29
C SER A 23 -7.99 -25.68 0.60
N LEU A 24 -7.06 -25.47 1.54
CA LEU A 24 -7.06 -24.28 2.40
C LEU A 24 -6.98 -22.99 1.57
N LEU A 25 -6.25 -23.03 0.45
CA LEU A 25 -6.04 -21.86 -0.38
C LEU A 25 -7.37 -21.42 -1.03
N ASP A 26 -8.15 -22.37 -1.50
CA ASP A 26 -9.42 -22.08 -2.17
C ASP A 26 -10.49 -21.72 -1.16
N ALA A 27 -10.51 -22.39 0.00
CA ALA A 27 -11.34 -21.99 1.13
C ALA A 27 -11.05 -20.55 1.60
N ARG A 28 -9.78 -20.13 1.62
CA ARG A 28 -9.38 -18.75 1.96
C ARG A 28 -9.80 -17.74 0.88
N LYS A 29 -9.70 -18.10 -0.40
CA LYS A 29 -10.17 -17.24 -1.50
C LYS A 29 -11.69 -17.05 -1.40
N ALA A 30 -12.44 -18.13 -1.23
CA ALA A 30 -13.89 -18.09 -1.05
C ALA A 30 -14.29 -17.28 0.18
N PHE A 31 -13.68 -17.54 1.34
CA PHE A 31 -13.90 -16.76 2.57
C PHE A 31 -13.58 -15.27 2.37
N GLY A 32 -12.51 -14.96 1.63
CA GLY A 32 -12.11 -13.61 1.27
C GLY A 32 -13.10 -12.89 0.36
N GLN A 33 -13.71 -13.60 -0.59
CA GLN A 33 -14.78 -13.08 -1.45
C GLN A 33 -16.07 -12.87 -0.65
N MET A 34 -16.43 -13.83 0.20
CA MET A 34 -17.65 -13.75 1.01
C MET A 34 -17.62 -12.59 2.00
N ARG A 35 -16.51 -12.39 2.74
CA ARG A 35 -16.40 -11.29 3.72
C ARG A 35 -16.49 -9.90 3.09
N HIS A 36 -16.06 -9.75 1.84
CA HIS A 36 -16.06 -8.47 1.11
C HIS A 36 -17.26 -8.32 0.18
N GLY A 37 -18.07 -9.38 0.02
CA GLY A 37 -19.27 -9.39 -0.80
C GLY A 37 -20.55 -9.09 -0.01
N SER A 38 -21.69 -9.33 -0.65
CA SER A 38 -23.03 -9.16 -0.07
C SER A 38 -23.24 -10.04 1.16
N VAL A 39 -22.69 -11.26 1.17
CA VAL A 39 -22.77 -12.20 2.29
C VAL A 39 -22.15 -11.61 3.55
N GLY A 40 -20.89 -11.16 3.47
CA GLY A 40 -20.18 -10.57 4.60
C GLY A 40 -20.87 -9.32 5.16
N LYS A 41 -21.45 -8.49 4.27
CA LYS A 41 -22.25 -7.35 4.70
C LYS A 41 -23.51 -7.79 5.46
N GLY A 42 -24.28 -8.74 4.91
CA GLY A 42 -25.48 -9.27 5.55
C GLY A 42 -25.21 -9.96 6.89
N VAL A 43 -24.07 -10.64 7.03
CA VAL A 43 -23.62 -11.25 8.29
C VAL A 43 -23.41 -10.19 9.37
N VAL A 44 -22.74 -9.08 9.04
CA VAL A 44 -22.50 -7.98 9.98
C VAL A 44 -23.80 -7.28 10.36
N ASP A 45 -24.69 -7.04 9.38
CA ASP A 45 -25.98 -6.39 9.61
C ASP A 45 -26.88 -7.22 10.55
N LYS A 46 -26.73 -8.55 10.54
CA LYS A 46 -27.43 -9.49 11.44
C LYS A 46 -26.73 -9.73 12.78
N HIS A 47 -25.59 -9.10 13.03
CA HIS A 47 -24.72 -9.38 14.18
C HIS A 47 -24.19 -10.83 14.26
N ASN A 48 -24.12 -11.51 13.12
CA ASN A 48 -23.52 -12.83 12.97
C ASN A 48 -22.02 -12.73 12.69
N TYR A 49 -21.34 -13.88 12.60
CA TYR A 49 -19.98 -13.98 12.10
C TYR A 49 -19.78 -15.15 11.15
N LEU A 50 -18.88 -14.98 10.18
CA LEU A 50 -18.35 -16.04 9.35
C LEU A 50 -17.15 -16.68 10.03
N GLU A 51 -17.08 -18.00 9.99
CA GLU A 51 -15.97 -18.81 10.48
C GLU A 51 -15.47 -19.72 9.36
N LEU A 52 -14.17 -19.68 9.06
CA LEU A 52 -13.50 -20.73 8.27
C LEU A 52 -12.93 -21.76 9.24
N ALA A 53 -13.46 -22.97 9.24
CA ALA A 53 -13.01 -24.08 10.07
C ALA A 53 -12.34 -25.17 9.23
N ALA A 54 -11.38 -25.87 9.82
CA ALA A 54 -10.76 -27.07 9.24
C ALA A 54 -10.78 -28.18 10.28
N SER A 55 -11.48 -29.28 10.00
CA SER A 55 -11.66 -30.38 10.96
C SER A 55 -12.12 -29.90 12.36
N GLY A 56 -13.08 -28.96 12.40
CA GLY A 56 -13.60 -28.37 13.64
C GLY A 56 -12.70 -27.30 14.29
N VAL A 57 -11.53 -27.01 13.74
CA VAL A 57 -10.62 -25.97 14.25
C VAL A 57 -10.81 -24.67 13.47
N THR A 58 -11.17 -23.60 14.17
CA THR A 58 -11.26 -22.25 13.61
C THR A 58 -9.92 -21.78 13.03
N LYS A 59 -9.92 -21.39 11.76
CA LYS A 59 -8.77 -20.81 11.05
C LYS A 59 -8.91 -19.32 10.84
N MET A 60 -10.12 -18.83 10.57
CA MET A 60 -10.42 -17.39 10.36
C MET A 60 -11.83 -17.05 10.85
N VAL A 61 -12.04 -15.81 11.30
CA VAL A 61 -13.33 -15.30 11.76
C VAL A 61 -13.56 -13.89 11.17
N TYR A 62 -14.80 -13.59 10.76
CA TYR A 62 -15.20 -12.27 10.29
C TYR A 62 -16.60 -11.89 10.81
N PRO A 63 -16.83 -10.68 11.36
CA PRO A 63 -15.85 -9.63 11.59
C PRO A 63 -14.78 -10.08 12.59
N GLU A 64 -13.53 -9.65 12.39
CA GLU A 64 -12.47 -9.92 13.37
C GLU A 64 -12.89 -9.28 14.69
N ALA A 65 -13.18 -10.11 15.70
CA ALA A 65 -13.42 -9.62 17.04
C ALA A 65 -12.23 -8.72 17.43
N LYS A 66 -12.48 -7.42 17.55
CA LYS A 66 -11.49 -6.48 18.08
C LYS A 66 -11.02 -7.10 19.39
N LYS A 67 -9.76 -7.51 19.48
CA LYS A 67 -9.16 -8.09 20.69
C LYS A 67 -9.28 -7.08 21.84
N THR A 68 -10.44 -7.00 22.48
CA THR A 68 -10.58 -6.54 23.84
C THR A 68 -9.85 -7.59 24.66
N LYS A 69 -8.69 -7.21 25.19
CA LYS A 69 -7.96 -7.98 26.18
C LYS A 69 -8.89 -8.24 27.37
N SER A 70 -9.59 -9.37 27.38
CA SER A 70 -10.39 -9.80 28.52
C SER A 70 -10.50 -11.31 28.54
N SER A 71 -9.51 -11.95 29.18
CA SER A 71 -9.69 -13.15 30.02
C SER A 71 -8.35 -13.74 30.47
N LYS A 72 -7.73 -13.09 31.46
CA LYS A 72 -7.05 -13.84 32.52
C LYS A 72 -7.22 -13.09 33.84
N SER A 73 -8.33 -13.38 34.51
CA SER A 73 -8.43 -13.35 35.97
C SER A 73 -7.26 -14.18 36.53
N SER A 74 -6.60 -13.85 37.63
CA SER A 74 -7.01 -13.14 38.84
C SER A 74 -5.74 -12.74 39.60
N LYS A 75 -5.73 -11.59 40.28
CA LYS A 75 -5.25 -11.37 41.67
C LYS A 75 -4.96 -9.87 41.94
N LYS A 76 -5.78 -9.33 42.86
CA LYS A 76 -5.48 -8.28 43.85
C LYS A 76 -5.58 -6.79 43.47
N LYS A 77 -6.78 -6.25 43.75
CA LYS A 77 -7.10 -5.06 44.56
C LYS A 77 -6.01 -3.97 44.71
N LYS A 78 -6.31 -2.78 44.17
CA LYS A 78 -6.22 -1.52 44.93
C LYS A 78 -7.09 -0.44 44.26
N GLU A 79 -8.02 0.10 45.05
CA GLU A 79 -8.73 1.34 44.78
C GLU A 79 -7.73 2.49 44.59
N ASN A 80 -7.99 3.37 43.62
CA ASN A 80 -7.81 4.78 43.85
C ASN A 80 -8.72 5.56 42.91
N GLU A 81 -9.59 6.35 43.55
CA GLU A 81 -10.36 7.42 42.93
C GLU A 81 -9.41 8.41 42.26
N GLY A 82 -9.83 8.88 41.09
CA GLY A 82 -9.06 9.76 40.24
C GLY A 82 -9.92 10.15 39.05
N GLU A 83 -10.93 10.94 39.36
CA GLU A 83 -11.73 11.82 38.50
C GLU A 83 -11.35 11.79 37.01
N ALA A 84 -12.20 11.11 36.22
CA ALA A 84 -12.06 11.05 34.77
C ALA A 84 -12.44 12.39 34.13
N PRO A 85 -11.59 13.03 33.30
CA PRO A 85 -12.07 14.10 32.44
C PRO A 85 -13.04 13.50 31.39
N PRO A 86 -14.20 14.13 31.15
CA PRO A 86 -15.27 13.57 30.34
C PRO A 86 -14.84 13.34 28.88
N LYS A 87 -14.91 12.09 28.45
CA LYS A 87 -14.76 11.67 27.06
C LYS A 87 -15.89 12.27 26.21
N LYS A 88 -15.67 13.46 25.64
CA LYS A 88 -16.44 13.90 24.48
C LYS A 88 -16.14 12.97 23.31
N LYS A 89 -17.11 12.12 22.99
CA LYS A 89 -17.18 11.41 21.71
C LYS A 89 -17.32 12.45 20.60
N ALA A 90 -16.25 12.73 19.87
CA ALA A 90 -16.37 13.42 18.59
C ALA A 90 -16.84 12.40 17.55
N LYS A 91 -18.12 12.55 17.16
CA LYS A 91 -18.68 12.15 15.87
C LYS A 91 -17.68 12.46 14.74
N GLY A 92 -17.70 11.64 13.69
CA GLY A 92 -16.80 11.71 12.54
C GLY A 92 -16.47 13.14 12.12
N SER A 93 -15.22 13.54 12.30
CA SER A 93 -14.68 14.75 11.68
C SER A 93 -14.02 14.35 10.36
N GLU A 94 -14.72 14.61 9.26
CA GLU A 94 -14.15 14.78 7.92
C GLU A 94 -13.36 16.10 7.85
N GLY A 95 -12.47 16.30 8.83
CA GLY A 95 -11.64 17.49 8.95
C GLY A 95 -10.16 17.12 9.02
N PRO A 96 -9.27 18.10 8.79
CA PRO A 96 -7.83 17.93 8.96
C PRO A 96 -7.46 17.28 10.30
N LYS A 97 -6.78 16.13 10.25
CA LYS A 97 -6.32 15.42 11.45
C LYS A 97 -4.96 15.96 11.85
N ARG A 98 -4.84 16.44 13.10
CA ARG A 98 -3.53 16.78 13.67
C ARG A 98 -2.61 15.56 13.64
N MET A 99 -1.38 15.75 13.16
CA MET A 99 -0.34 14.73 13.28
C MET A 99 -0.14 14.42 14.78
N SER A 100 0.08 13.15 15.13
CA SER A 100 0.42 12.83 16.53
C SER A 100 1.77 13.45 16.89
N GLY A 101 1.90 13.99 18.12
CA GLY A 101 3.16 14.56 18.61
C GLY A 101 4.34 13.61 18.53
N TYR A 102 4.12 12.30 18.70
CA TYR A 102 5.16 11.29 18.50
C TYR A 102 5.63 11.20 17.03
N ILE A 103 4.72 11.32 16.07
CA ILE A 103 5.07 11.28 14.64
C ILE A 103 5.87 12.53 14.28
N TYR A 104 5.49 13.68 14.81
CA TYR A 104 6.26 14.91 14.62
C TYR A 104 7.67 14.81 15.25
N TYR A 105 7.78 14.37 16.50
CA TYR A 105 9.05 14.12 17.18
C TYR A 105 9.93 13.13 16.41
N SER A 106 9.39 11.96 16.06
CA SER A 106 10.13 10.92 15.35
C SER A 106 10.64 11.42 14.00
N ASN A 107 9.84 12.16 13.22
CA ASN A 107 10.31 12.73 11.95
C ASN A 107 11.47 13.71 12.14
N SER A 108 11.44 14.55 13.19
CA SER A 108 12.51 15.50 13.48
C SER A 108 13.81 14.84 13.96
N LYS A 109 13.72 13.74 14.72
CA LYS A 109 14.88 13.06 15.34
C LYS A 109 15.41 11.87 14.55
N ARG A 110 14.63 11.32 13.62
CA ARG A 110 15.02 10.18 12.79
C ARG A 110 16.33 10.33 12.02
N PRO A 111 16.67 11.47 11.39
CA PRO A 111 17.96 11.60 10.70
C PRO A 111 19.14 11.49 11.69
N GLN A 112 19.04 12.13 12.86
CA GLN A 112 20.07 12.09 13.90
C GLN A 112 20.26 10.66 14.44
N VAL A 113 19.18 9.93 14.69
CA VAL A 113 19.24 8.53 15.14
C VAL A 113 19.82 7.61 14.06
N LYS A 114 19.50 7.85 12.79
CA LYS A 114 20.10 7.10 11.67
C LYS A 114 21.60 7.32 11.58
N GLU A 115 22.08 8.56 11.66
CA GLU A 115 23.51 8.85 11.62
C GLU A 115 24.26 8.20 12.79
N ARG A 116 23.67 8.24 13.99
CA ARG A 116 24.22 7.57 15.17
C ARG A 116 24.30 6.06 14.99
N LEU A 117 23.22 5.43 14.54
CA LEU A 117 23.18 3.98 14.31
C LEU A 117 24.12 3.54 13.19
N LEU A 118 24.28 4.34 12.15
CA LEU A 118 25.20 4.03 11.05
C LEU A 118 26.67 4.04 11.52
N LYS A 119 27.00 4.91 12.49
CA LYS A 119 28.32 4.95 13.13
C LYS A 119 28.53 3.81 14.13
N GLU A 120 27.51 3.49 14.92
CA GLU A 120 27.60 2.44 15.96
C GLU A 120 27.50 1.03 15.37
N GLN A 121 26.75 0.84 14.29
CA GLN A 121 26.43 -0.47 13.71
C GLN A 121 26.31 -0.40 12.16
N PRO A 122 27.43 -0.23 11.45
CA PRO A 122 27.43 -0.08 9.98
C PRO A 122 27.03 -1.35 9.22
N GLU A 123 27.16 -2.54 9.82
CA GLU A 123 26.89 -3.83 9.16
C GLU A 123 25.43 -4.29 9.21
N LEU A 124 24.54 -3.50 9.83
CA LEU A 124 23.12 -3.84 9.89
C LEU A 124 22.49 -3.88 8.49
N SER A 125 21.75 -4.95 8.22
CA SER A 125 20.85 -5.00 7.06
C SER A 125 19.89 -3.82 7.06
N SER A 126 19.57 -3.29 5.88
CA SER A 126 18.65 -2.14 5.72
C SER A 126 17.30 -2.31 6.42
N LYS A 127 16.82 -3.56 6.54
CA LYS A 127 15.57 -3.89 7.24
C LYS A 127 15.72 -3.76 8.76
N ASP A 128 16.81 -4.27 9.31
CA ASP A 128 17.06 -4.28 10.76
C ASP A 128 17.51 -2.89 11.24
N PHE A 129 18.28 -2.18 10.43
CA PHE A 129 18.64 -0.79 10.64
C PHE A 129 17.42 0.10 10.87
N ASN A 130 16.41 0.01 10.00
CA ASN A 130 15.20 0.82 10.15
C ASN A 130 14.37 0.41 11.39
N GLN A 131 14.37 -0.87 11.77
CA GLN A 131 13.71 -1.30 13.00
C GLN A 131 14.42 -0.72 14.22
N GLU A 132 15.75 -0.76 14.25
CA GLU A 132 16.53 -0.25 15.38
C GLU A 132 16.37 1.26 15.55
N VAL A 133 16.36 2.01 14.43
CA VAL A 133 16.03 3.46 14.44
C VAL A 133 14.68 3.70 15.12
N MET A 134 13.65 2.93 14.78
CA MET A 134 12.33 3.09 15.35
C MET A 134 12.27 2.69 16.83
N LYS A 135 13.05 1.69 17.26
CA LYS A 135 13.17 1.32 18.68
C LYS A 135 13.81 2.43 19.51
N ILE A 136 14.91 3.01 19.04
CA ILE A 136 15.60 4.10 19.73
C ILE A 136 14.67 5.31 19.84
N LEU A 137 14.00 5.72 18.74
CA LEU A 137 13.05 6.83 18.76
C LEU A 137 11.89 6.61 19.73
N ALA A 138 11.37 5.37 19.81
CA ALA A 138 10.30 5.03 20.76
C ALA A 138 10.79 5.05 22.22
N ALA A 139 12.04 4.63 22.47
CA ALA A 139 12.65 4.70 23.79
C ALA A 139 12.90 6.15 24.21
N ASP A 140 13.44 6.98 23.31
CA ASP A 140 13.73 8.39 23.61
C ASP A 140 12.45 9.20 23.81
N TRP A 141 11.39 8.91 23.06
CA TRP A 141 10.07 9.50 23.31
C TRP A 141 9.53 9.18 24.71
N LYS A 142 9.72 7.95 25.20
CA LYS A 142 9.28 7.55 26.55
C LYS A 142 10.11 8.20 27.66
N LYS A 143 11.35 8.59 27.39
CA LYS A 143 12.21 9.30 28.33
C LYS A 143 11.84 10.78 28.46
N LEU A 144 11.20 11.37 27.44
CA LEU A 144 10.73 12.75 27.51
C LEU A 144 9.71 12.90 28.63
N SER A 145 9.77 14.03 29.33
CA SER A 145 8.80 14.37 30.35
C SER A 145 7.39 14.49 29.75
N PRO A 146 6.33 14.29 30.55
CA PRO A 146 4.95 14.50 30.07
C PRO A 146 4.72 15.90 29.50
N SER A 147 5.41 16.92 30.03
CA SER A 147 5.36 18.30 29.56
C SER A 147 5.96 18.47 28.16
N GLU A 148 7.13 17.86 27.90
CA GLU A 148 7.75 17.90 26.57
C GLU A 148 6.97 17.10 25.54
N GLN A 149 6.45 15.94 25.93
CA GLN A 149 5.55 15.17 25.06
C GLN A 149 4.30 15.98 24.70
N GLN A 150 3.80 16.80 25.62
CA GLN A 150 2.68 17.69 25.36
C GLN A 150 3.07 18.83 24.41
N HIS A 151 4.23 19.46 24.60
CA HIS A 151 4.76 20.46 23.68
C HIS A 151 4.80 19.94 22.23
N TYR A 152 5.30 18.72 22.02
CA TYR A 152 5.32 18.10 20.69
C TYR A 152 3.92 17.81 20.13
N LYS A 153 2.90 17.57 20.97
CA LYS A 153 1.50 17.43 20.51
C LYS A 153 0.90 18.77 20.12
N ASP A 154 1.25 19.84 20.82
CA ASP A 154 0.69 21.17 20.62
C ASP A 154 1.24 21.81 19.33
N ILE A 155 2.54 21.65 19.07
CA ILE A 155 3.22 22.16 17.87
C ILE A 155 3.05 21.26 16.64
N ALA A 156 2.49 20.04 16.80
CA ALA A 156 2.35 19.11 15.70
C ALA A 156 1.44 19.69 14.61
N PRO A 157 1.89 19.70 13.34
CA PRO A 157 1.13 20.32 12.26
C PRO A 157 -0.19 19.59 12.01
N ILE A 158 -1.20 20.36 11.64
CA ILE A 158 -2.47 19.84 11.17
C ILE A 158 -2.23 19.23 9.79
N GLN A 159 -2.39 17.91 9.64
CA GLN A 159 -2.42 17.31 8.32
C GLN A 159 -3.80 17.57 7.72
N GLN A 160 -3.84 18.29 6.60
CA GLN A 160 -5.04 18.31 5.78
C GLN A 160 -5.40 16.87 5.38
N PRO A 161 -6.69 16.53 5.37
CA PRO A 161 -7.10 15.23 4.88
C PRO A 161 -6.69 15.21 3.42
N LYS A 162 -5.73 14.36 3.06
CA LYS A 162 -5.52 14.07 1.65
C LYS A 162 -6.83 13.49 1.17
N ASP A 163 -7.49 14.17 0.23
CA ASP A 163 -8.61 13.59 -0.49
C ASP A 163 -8.21 12.18 -0.90
N LYS A 164 -9.09 11.21 -0.64
CA LYS A 164 -8.88 9.81 -1.01
C LYS A 164 -8.97 9.63 -2.54
N THR A 165 -8.36 10.51 -3.32
CA THR A 165 -7.87 10.16 -4.65
C THR A 165 -6.59 9.36 -4.43
N THR A 166 -6.74 8.09 -4.04
CA THR A 166 -5.74 7.02 -4.16
C THR A 166 -4.28 7.50 -4.17
N SER A 167 -3.81 8.15 -3.09
CA SER A 167 -2.38 8.41 -2.90
C SER A 167 -1.70 7.14 -2.41
N THR A 168 -1.85 6.05 -3.16
CA THR A 168 -0.73 5.16 -3.38
C THR A 168 0.26 6.05 -4.12
N THR A 169 1.27 6.60 -3.42
CA THR A 169 2.46 7.08 -4.10
C THR A 169 3.23 5.87 -4.67
N THR A 170 2.56 5.02 -5.45
CA THR A 170 3.09 4.66 -6.74
C THR A 170 3.30 5.99 -7.44
N THR A 171 4.52 6.51 -7.39
CA THR A 171 5.10 7.08 -8.59
C THR A 171 4.72 6.11 -9.70
N LYS A 172 3.68 6.42 -10.48
CA LYS A 172 3.41 5.74 -11.74
C LYS A 172 4.65 6.07 -12.56
N LYS A 173 5.69 5.25 -12.39
CA LYS A 173 6.89 5.29 -13.22
C LYS A 173 6.33 5.23 -14.63
N ARG A 174 6.60 6.27 -15.41
CA ARG A 174 6.40 6.25 -16.86
C ARG A 174 7.02 4.93 -17.34
N ARG A 175 6.17 3.98 -17.70
CA ARG A 175 6.64 2.71 -18.23
C ARG A 175 6.70 2.91 -19.71
N ASP A 176 7.90 3.04 -20.22
CA ASP A 176 8.12 2.97 -21.64
C ASP A 176 7.68 1.59 -22.12
N THR A 177 6.98 1.58 -23.24
CA THR A 177 6.47 0.37 -23.85
C THR A 177 7.12 0.19 -25.21
N ILE A 178 7.53 -1.04 -25.51
CA ILE A 178 8.03 -1.39 -26.84
C ILE A 178 6.82 -1.45 -27.78
N VAL A 179 6.88 -0.69 -28.88
CA VAL A 179 5.78 -0.58 -29.86
C VAL A 179 5.56 -1.91 -30.58
N ASP A 180 6.63 -2.53 -31.04
CA ASP A 180 6.61 -3.83 -31.69
C ASP A 180 7.75 -4.70 -31.18
N LYS A 181 7.40 -5.66 -30.32
CA LYS A 181 8.38 -6.57 -29.73
C LYS A 181 8.96 -7.55 -30.74
N VAL A 182 8.20 -7.94 -31.74
CA VAL A 182 8.63 -8.95 -32.73
C VAL A 182 9.60 -8.31 -33.71
N ALA A 183 9.28 -7.11 -34.20
CA ALA A 183 10.20 -6.36 -35.05
C ALA A 183 11.53 -6.04 -34.33
N LEU A 184 11.46 -5.66 -33.04
CA LEU A 184 12.67 -5.43 -32.24
C LEU A 184 13.51 -6.70 -32.09
N GLN A 185 12.88 -7.83 -31.78
CA GLN A 185 13.57 -9.12 -31.63
C GLN A 185 14.26 -9.54 -32.93
N ASN A 186 13.57 -9.41 -34.08
CA ASN A 186 14.15 -9.72 -35.40
C ASN A 186 15.36 -8.81 -35.72
N LYS A 187 15.30 -7.52 -35.37
CA LYS A 187 16.44 -6.61 -35.52
C LYS A 187 17.61 -6.97 -34.60
N MET A 188 17.31 -7.32 -33.35
CA MET A 188 18.33 -7.77 -32.40
C MET A 188 19.01 -9.06 -32.88
N GLU A 189 18.26 -10.01 -33.42
CA GLU A 189 18.82 -11.24 -33.99
C GLU A 189 19.67 -10.95 -35.22
N ALA A 190 19.24 -10.03 -36.10
CA ALA A 190 20.04 -9.57 -37.24
C ALA A 190 21.35 -8.88 -36.80
N ASP A 191 21.31 -8.13 -35.70
CA ASP A 191 22.47 -7.48 -35.09
C ASP A 191 23.28 -8.44 -34.19
N GLY A 192 22.96 -9.74 -34.22
CA GLY A 192 23.68 -10.83 -33.56
C GLY A 192 23.60 -10.84 -32.03
N PHE A 193 22.50 -10.35 -31.47
CA PHE A 193 22.21 -10.53 -30.05
C PHE A 193 21.89 -11.99 -29.73
N LYS A 194 22.40 -12.47 -28.59
CA LYS A 194 22.10 -13.80 -28.04
C LYS A 194 21.19 -13.68 -26.84
N THR A 195 20.13 -14.48 -26.79
CA THR A 195 19.26 -14.57 -25.61
C THR A 195 19.76 -15.69 -24.71
N ILE A 196 20.06 -15.35 -23.45
CA ILE A 196 20.53 -16.28 -22.43
C ILE A 196 19.42 -16.43 -21.38
N GLU A 197 18.93 -17.65 -21.21
CA GLU A 197 17.96 -17.99 -20.17
C GLU A 197 18.68 -18.61 -18.98
N THR A 198 18.50 -18.03 -17.80
CA THR A 198 19.06 -18.54 -16.55
C THR A 198 17.93 -18.92 -15.61
N GLU A 199 17.89 -20.17 -15.17
CA GLU A 199 16.96 -20.64 -14.16
C GLU A 199 17.60 -20.54 -12.77
N ASN A 200 16.95 -19.82 -11.86
CA ASN A 200 17.36 -19.74 -10.47
C ASN A 200 16.13 -19.87 -9.57
N GLU A 201 16.15 -20.83 -8.64
CA GLU A 201 15.05 -21.10 -7.70
C GLU A 201 13.66 -21.23 -8.37
N GLY A 202 13.59 -21.90 -9.51
CA GLY A 202 12.34 -22.10 -10.26
C GLY A 202 11.83 -20.83 -10.98
N LYS A 203 12.67 -19.80 -11.11
CA LYS A 203 12.39 -18.61 -11.94
C LYS A 203 13.34 -18.57 -13.13
N VAL A 204 12.77 -18.54 -14.33
CA VAL A 204 13.51 -18.32 -15.57
C VAL A 204 13.66 -16.82 -15.80
N SER A 205 14.89 -16.34 -15.83
CA SER A 205 15.24 -14.95 -16.19
C SER A 205 15.87 -14.94 -17.58
N LYS A 206 15.44 -14.01 -18.43
CA LYS A 206 16.01 -13.82 -19.78
C LYS A 206 16.94 -12.61 -19.76
N THR A 207 18.17 -12.80 -20.24
CA THR A 207 19.16 -11.74 -20.47
C THR A 207 19.60 -11.75 -21.92
N TYR A 208 20.13 -10.64 -22.42
CA TYR A 208 20.49 -10.47 -23.81
C TYR A 208 21.94 -10.00 -23.92
N GLU A 209 22.77 -10.73 -24.63
CA GLU A 209 24.18 -10.40 -24.84
C GLU A 209 24.37 -9.86 -26.26
N SER A 210 24.99 -8.67 -26.38
CA SER A 210 25.39 -8.11 -27.67
C SER A 210 26.68 -8.74 -28.19
N GLN A 211 26.98 -8.56 -29.49
CA GLN A 211 28.25 -8.98 -30.07
C GLN A 211 29.49 -8.38 -29.36
N THR A 212 29.33 -7.24 -28.70
CA THR A 212 30.39 -6.57 -27.93
C THR A 212 30.60 -7.13 -26.52
N GLY A 213 29.86 -8.17 -26.13
CA GLY A 213 29.90 -8.78 -24.79
C GLY A 213 29.14 -8.00 -23.72
N LYS A 214 28.44 -6.92 -24.08
CA LYS A 214 27.54 -6.22 -23.14
C LYS A 214 26.27 -7.03 -22.89
N ILE A 215 25.92 -7.21 -21.62
CA ILE A 215 24.74 -7.95 -21.16
C ILE A 215 23.66 -6.95 -20.77
N TYR A 216 22.45 -7.16 -21.26
CA TYR A 216 21.25 -6.39 -20.97
C TYR A 216 20.23 -7.25 -20.23
N THR A 217 19.55 -6.64 -19.25
CA THR A 217 18.62 -7.34 -18.37
C THR A 217 17.17 -7.32 -18.87
N SER A 218 16.87 -6.50 -19.87
CA SER A 218 15.55 -6.40 -20.47
C SER A 218 15.57 -5.87 -21.89
N LEU A 219 14.56 -6.24 -22.69
CA LEU A 219 14.36 -5.68 -24.04
C LEU A 219 14.17 -4.16 -24.05
N ILE A 220 13.56 -3.60 -23.00
CA ILE A 220 13.33 -2.14 -22.90
C ILE A 220 14.66 -1.41 -22.76
N GLU A 221 15.63 -1.99 -22.06
CA GLU A 221 16.97 -1.43 -21.90
C GLU A 221 17.73 -1.37 -23.23
N ILE A 222 17.59 -2.42 -24.04
CA ILE A 222 18.18 -2.51 -25.39
C ILE A 222 17.48 -1.52 -26.33
N ALA A 223 16.15 -1.50 -26.31
CA ALA A 223 15.37 -0.59 -27.13
C ALA A 223 15.71 0.88 -26.83
N ARG A 224 15.90 1.26 -25.57
CA ARG A 224 16.30 2.63 -25.22
C ARG A 224 17.69 3.03 -25.71
N THR A 225 18.63 2.09 -25.73
CA THR A 225 20.03 2.38 -26.02
C THR A 225 20.36 2.28 -27.51
N LEU A 226 19.74 1.33 -28.22
CA LEU A 226 20.11 0.99 -29.59
C LEU A 226 18.95 1.12 -30.59
N TYR A 227 17.69 1.05 -30.14
CA TYR A 227 16.52 1.11 -31.02
C TYR A 227 15.43 2.05 -30.48
N PRO A 228 15.75 3.35 -30.28
CA PRO A 228 14.83 4.29 -29.64
C PRO A 228 13.50 4.42 -30.38
N ASP A 229 13.49 4.22 -31.69
CA ASP A 229 12.29 4.23 -32.54
C ASP A 229 11.27 3.14 -32.16
N HIS A 230 11.72 2.09 -31.48
CA HIS A 230 10.87 0.99 -31.00
C HIS A 230 10.29 1.27 -29.62
N VAL A 231 10.57 2.42 -29.02
CA VAL A 231 10.15 2.79 -27.67
C VAL A 231 9.11 3.91 -27.72
N LYS A 232 7.88 3.62 -27.28
CA LYS A 232 6.89 4.65 -26.98
C LYS A 232 7.11 5.12 -25.55
N THR A 233 7.66 6.33 -25.40
CA THR A 233 7.77 6.99 -24.09
C THR A 233 6.37 7.29 -23.58
N GLY A 234 6.09 6.90 -22.33
CA GLY A 234 4.82 7.24 -21.68
C GLY A 234 4.74 8.74 -21.34
N VAL A 235 4.52 9.58 -22.34
CA VAL A 235 4.08 10.97 -22.14
C VAL A 235 2.57 10.95 -21.96
N LEU A 236 2.10 11.58 -20.89
CA LEU A 236 0.69 11.78 -20.61
C LEU A 236 0.16 12.83 -21.59
N GLU A 237 -0.13 12.46 -22.83
CA GLU A 237 -1.04 13.25 -23.65
C GLU A 237 -2.43 13.01 -23.09
N GLN A 238 -2.87 13.93 -22.22
CA GLN A 238 -4.30 14.15 -22.09
C GLN A 238 -4.75 14.72 -23.44
N GLU A 239 -5.24 13.86 -24.32
CA GLU A 239 -6.26 14.29 -25.27
C GLU A 239 -7.43 14.79 -24.42
N ILE A 240 -7.49 16.11 -24.24
CA ILE A 240 -8.71 16.77 -23.80
C ILE A 240 -9.65 16.67 -24.99
N GLU A 241 -10.37 15.55 -25.06
CA GLU A 241 -11.55 15.41 -25.89
C GLU A 241 -12.63 16.30 -25.25
N LYS A 242 -12.60 17.60 -25.56
CA LYS A 242 -13.72 18.49 -25.30
C LYS A 242 -14.81 18.15 -26.31
N GLY A 243 -15.69 17.23 -25.91
CA GLY A 243 -17.05 17.15 -26.42
C GLY A 243 -17.70 18.53 -26.32
N GLY A 244 -18.22 19.01 -27.45
CA GLY A 244 -18.46 20.42 -27.71
C GLY A 244 -19.74 21.00 -27.11
N ASP A 245 -19.90 22.29 -27.35
CA ASP A 245 -21.20 22.87 -27.65
C ASP A 245 -21.02 24.14 -28.50
N GLN A 246 -21.97 24.36 -29.40
CA GLN A 246 -22.04 25.48 -30.34
C GLN A 246 -22.27 26.80 -29.60
N LEU A 247 -21.71 27.92 -30.09
CA LEU A 247 -22.39 29.23 -30.23
C LEU A 247 -21.45 30.34 -30.75
N GLY A 248 -21.87 31.00 -31.84
CA GLY A 248 -21.47 32.37 -32.27
C GLY A 248 -20.20 32.44 -33.13
N LYS A 249 -20.24 32.76 -34.43
CA LYS A 249 -20.43 34.12 -35.02
C LYS A 249 -19.50 35.13 -34.31
N ASP A 250 -18.45 35.71 -34.88
CA ASP A 250 -18.19 36.20 -36.24
C ASP A 250 -16.67 36.32 -36.52
N PRO A 251 -16.22 36.40 -37.79
CA PRO A 251 -14.80 36.64 -38.13
C PRO A 251 -14.42 38.10 -37.88
N ILE A 252 -13.53 38.35 -36.92
CA ILE A 252 -12.91 39.66 -36.72
C ILE A 252 -11.88 39.87 -37.84
N GLN A 253 -12.14 40.89 -38.65
CA GLN A 253 -11.25 41.39 -39.69
C GLN A 253 -9.92 41.85 -39.08
N VAL A 254 -8.82 41.40 -39.69
CA VAL A 254 -7.48 41.94 -39.48
C VAL A 254 -7.44 43.30 -40.17
N GLN A 255 -7.29 44.38 -39.41
CA GLN A 255 -6.79 45.65 -39.95
C GLN A 255 -5.28 45.68 -39.73
N GLU A 256 -4.55 45.64 -40.85
CA GLU A 256 -3.18 46.10 -40.94
C GLU A 256 -3.09 47.52 -40.38
N ILE A 257 -2.21 47.72 -39.40
CA ILE A 257 -1.67 49.04 -39.11
C ILE A 257 -0.38 49.11 -39.92
N GLU A 258 -0.45 49.84 -41.03
CA GLU A 258 0.72 50.29 -41.78
C GLU A 258 1.62 51.12 -40.86
N GLU A 259 2.91 50.77 -40.84
CA GLU A 259 3.97 51.64 -40.32
C GLU A 259 4.86 52.01 -41.52
N ASN A 260 4.45 53.05 -42.26
CA ASN A 260 5.30 54.11 -42.84
C ASN A 260 4.51 55.14 -43.63
#